data_AF-A0A455U671-F1
#
_entry.id   AF-A0A455U671-F1
#
_cell.length_a   1.000
_cell.length_b   1.000
_cell.length_c   1.000
_cell.angle_alpha   90.00
_cell.angle_beta   90.00
_cell.angle_gamma   90.00
#
_symmetry.space_group_name_H-M   'P 1'
#
loop_
_entity.id
_entity.type
_entity.pdbx_description
1 polymer ?
#
loop_
_entity_poly.entity_id
_entity_poly.type
_entity_poly.pdbx_seq_one_letter_code
_entity_poly.pdbx_strand_id
1 'polypeptide(L)'
;MISPFVGRVTDWYKKETGNDYTPENDPGVQFVQGVCERANQGGYDTVVMGASFRTTGQVLALAGCPRLTISPALLEELDATEGSVSAQIGSGEGSGKPTEPLSEAAFRWGHNQDAMANDKLAEGIRRFHDDQLELESLIDKRLG
;
A
#
# COMPACT_ATOMS: atom_id res chain seq x y z
N MET A 1 -11.64 -4.83 4.64
CA MET A 1 -10.83 -4.02 3.71
C MET A 1 -9.39 -4.00 4.22
N ILE A 2 -8.42 -4.00 3.32
CA ILE A 2 -6.99 -3.78 3.63
C ILE A 2 -6.43 -2.59 2.86
N SER A 3 -5.42 -1.94 3.42
CA SER A 3 -4.73 -0.80 2.81
C SER A 3 -3.24 -1.07 2.63
N PRO A 4 -2.84 -1.82 1.59
CA PRO A 4 -1.44 -2.06 1.32
C PRO A 4 -0.78 -0.76 0.82
N PHE A 5 0.42 -0.46 1.34
CA PHE A 5 1.12 0.79 1.05
C PHE A 5 2.02 0.62 -0.17
N VAL A 6 2.00 1.60 -1.07
CA VAL A 6 2.85 1.63 -2.26
C VAL A 6 4.15 2.37 -1.96
N GLY A 7 4.07 3.68 -1.73
CA GLY A 7 5.23 4.55 -1.60
C GLY A 7 6.16 4.23 -0.43
N ARG A 8 5.67 3.71 0.70
CA ARG A 8 6.58 3.30 1.80
C ARG A 8 7.42 2.08 1.44
N VAL A 9 6.91 1.19 0.58
CA VAL A 9 7.68 0.07 0.03
C VAL A 9 8.75 0.62 -0.90
N THR A 10 8.37 1.50 -1.83
CA THR A 10 9.30 2.20 -2.73
C THR A 10 10.42 2.90 -1.95
N ASP A 11 10.09 3.67 -0.90
CA ASP A 11 11.06 4.40 -0.08
C ASP A 11 12.09 3.47 0.57
N TRP A 12 11.65 2.29 1.05
CA TRP A 12 12.56 1.32 1.67
C TRP A 12 13.58 0.82 0.63
N TYR A 13 13.09 0.40 -0.54
CA TYR A 13 13.95 -0.14 -1.60
C TYR A 13 14.86 0.91 -2.22
N LYS A 14 14.40 2.17 -2.36
CA LYS A 14 15.26 3.28 -2.80
C LYS A 14 16.42 3.50 -1.82
N LYS A 15 16.13 3.48 -0.52
CA LYS A 15 17.15 3.62 0.52
C LYS A 15 18.14 2.46 0.52
N GLU A 16 17.65 1.24 0.38
CA GLU A 16 18.47 0.03 0.47
C GLU A 16 19.34 -0.18 -0.78
N THR A 17 18.79 0.10 -1.97
CA THR A 17 19.47 -0.21 -3.24
C THR A 17 20.13 1.00 -3.90
N GLY A 18 19.74 2.22 -3.52
CA GLY A 18 20.19 3.45 -4.17
C GLY A 18 19.58 3.70 -5.56
N ASN A 19 18.64 2.87 -6.01
CA ASN A 19 18.04 2.96 -7.34
C ASN A 19 16.79 3.85 -7.34
N ASP A 20 16.49 4.43 -8.51
CA ASP A 20 15.19 4.99 -8.82
C ASP A 20 14.31 3.98 -9.56
N TYR A 21 13.00 4.11 -9.39
CA TYR A 21 12.00 3.22 -9.95
C TYR A 21 11.05 3.97 -10.88
N THR A 22 10.76 3.37 -12.03
CA THR A 22 9.65 3.75 -12.90
C THR A 22 8.38 3.06 -12.39
N PRO A 23 7.17 3.52 -12.77
CA PRO A 23 5.93 2.89 -12.33
C PRO A 23 5.86 1.38 -12.59
N GLU A 24 6.50 0.88 -13.67
CA GLU A 24 6.49 -0.52 -14.08
C GLU A 24 7.38 -1.41 -13.22
N ASN A 25 8.48 -0.87 -12.70
CA ASN A 25 9.44 -1.61 -11.87
C ASN A 25 9.41 -1.21 -10.39
N ASP A 26 8.45 -0.38 -9.99
CA ASP A 26 8.29 0.07 -8.62
C ASP A 26 7.87 -1.10 -7.72
N PRO A 27 8.67 -1.44 -6.68
CA PRO A 27 8.40 -2.60 -5.83
C PRO A 27 7.09 -2.44 -5.04
N GLY A 28 6.68 -1.21 -4.73
CA GLY A 28 5.39 -0.94 -4.09
C GLY A 28 4.22 -1.18 -5.03
N VAL A 29 4.35 -0.82 -6.30
CA VAL A 29 3.31 -1.09 -7.32
C VAL A 29 3.17 -2.59 -7.52
N GLN A 30 4.29 -3.30 -7.74
CA GLN A 30 4.30 -4.75 -7.93
C GLN A 30 3.70 -5.49 -6.73
N PHE A 31 4.03 -5.06 -5.50
CA PHE A 31 3.45 -5.60 -4.28
C PHE A 31 1.91 -5.47 -4.27
N VAL A 32 1.37 -4.28 -4.54
CA VAL A 32 -0.08 -4.06 -4.50
C VAL A 32 -0.80 -4.75 -5.66
N GLN A 33 -0.20 -4.82 -6.86
CA GLN A 33 -0.73 -5.62 -7.97
C GLN A 33 -0.89 -7.09 -7.56
N GLY A 34 0.15 -7.70 -6.98
CA GLY A 34 0.08 -9.08 -6.48
C GLY A 34 -0.99 -9.28 -5.40
N VAL A 35 -1.18 -8.32 -4.51
CA VAL A 35 -2.27 -8.35 -3.52
C VAL A 35 -3.64 -8.30 -4.18
N CYS A 36 -3.83 -7.45 -5.19
CA CYS A 36 -5.09 -7.35 -5.94
C CYS A 36 -5.38 -8.64 -6.71
N GLU A 37 -4.40 -9.17 -7.43
CA GLU A 37 -4.53 -10.44 -8.15
C GLU A 37 -4.89 -11.58 -7.21
N ARG A 38 -4.22 -11.66 -6.05
CA ARG A 38 -4.50 -12.66 -5.02
C ARG A 38 -5.92 -12.56 -4.47
N ALA A 39 -6.39 -11.34 -4.20
CA ALA A 39 -7.74 -11.10 -3.71
C ALA A 39 -8.79 -11.48 -4.77
N ASN A 40 -8.60 -10.99 -6.00
CA ASN A 40 -9.51 -11.22 -7.14
C ASN A 40 -9.60 -12.70 -7.50
N GLN A 41 -8.46 -13.42 -7.55
CA GLN A 41 -8.42 -14.83 -7.92
C GLN A 41 -8.80 -15.79 -6.78
N GLY A 42 -8.53 -15.39 -5.54
CA GLY A 42 -8.59 -16.27 -4.37
C GLY A 42 -9.96 -16.40 -3.68
N GLY A 43 -11.02 -15.85 -4.26
CA GLY A 43 -12.36 -15.90 -3.66
C GLY A 43 -12.46 -15.14 -2.33
N TYR A 44 -11.74 -14.02 -2.20
CA TYR A 44 -11.76 -13.19 -1.00
C TYR A 44 -12.67 -11.97 -1.17
N ASP A 45 -13.59 -11.75 -0.23
CA ASP A 45 -14.45 -10.54 -0.19
C ASP A 45 -13.73 -9.30 0.37
N THR A 46 -12.43 -9.43 0.68
CA THR A 46 -11.66 -8.33 1.27
C THR A 46 -11.38 -7.27 0.20
N VAL A 47 -12.04 -6.12 0.33
CA VAL A 47 -11.74 -4.95 -0.52
C VAL A 47 -10.28 -4.53 -0.34
N VAL A 48 -9.54 -4.47 -1.44
CA VAL A 48 -8.18 -3.92 -1.49
C VAL A 48 -8.26 -2.42 -1.79
N MET A 49 -7.61 -1.60 -0.98
CA MET A 49 -7.51 -0.15 -1.16
C MET A 49 -6.04 0.30 -1.17
N GLY A 50 -5.44 0.46 -2.36
CA GLY A 50 -4.05 0.95 -2.46
C GLY A 50 -3.87 2.31 -1.79
N ALA A 51 -2.77 2.49 -1.06
CA ALA A 51 -2.54 3.67 -0.23
C ALA A 51 -1.08 4.16 -0.26
N SER A 52 -0.85 5.38 0.28
CA SER A 52 0.49 5.96 0.49
C SER A 52 1.31 6.14 -0.81
N PHE A 53 0.75 6.81 -1.81
CA PHE A 53 1.44 7.11 -3.07
C PHE A 53 2.53 8.19 -2.93
N ARG A 54 3.51 8.19 -3.83
CA ARG A 54 4.53 9.23 -4.01
C ARG A 54 4.33 10.02 -5.30
N THR A 55 3.82 9.38 -6.34
CA THR A 55 3.65 9.97 -7.66
C THR A 55 2.33 9.54 -8.29
N THR A 56 1.82 10.33 -9.22
CA THR A 56 0.66 9.96 -10.05
C THR A 56 0.91 8.71 -10.88
N GLY A 57 2.16 8.49 -11.32
CA GLY A 57 2.56 7.27 -12.03
C GLY A 57 2.26 5.98 -11.25
N GLN A 58 2.52 5.97 -9.92
CA GLN A 58 2.14 4.84 -9.07
C GLN A 58 0.62 4.64 -8.98
N VAL A 59 -0.15 5.73 -8.95
CA VAL A 59 -1.63 5.67 -8.93
C VAL A 59 -2.14 5.06 -10.23
N LEU A 60 -1.66 5.56 -11.36
CA LEU A 60 -2.05 5.10 -12.70
C LEU A 60 -1.65 3.64 -12.94
N ALA A 61 -0.50 3.21 -12.43
CA ALA A 61 -0.04 1.81 -12.51
C ALA A 61 -0.93 0.83 -11.71
N LEU A 62 -1.80 1.34 -10.83
CA LEU A 62 -2.79 0.56 -10.08
C LEU A 62 -4.23 0.83 -10.54
N ALA A 63 -4.43 1.47 -11.70
CA ALA A 63 -5.76 1.65 -12.27
C ALA A 63 -6.45 0.28 -12.42
N GLY A 64 -7.66 0.14 -11.87
CA GLY A 64 -8.39 -1.14 -11.77
C GLY A 64 -8.34 -1.80 -10.39
N CYS A 65 -7.50 -1.32 -9.47
CA CYS A 65 -7.61 -1.68 -8.05
C CYS A 65 -9.01 -1.28 -7.52
N PRO A 66 -9.68 -2.09 -6.68
CA PRO A 66 -11.05 -1.81 -6.23
C PRO A 66 -11.24 -0.43 -5.60
N ARG A 67 -10.24 0.04 -4.84
CA ARG A 67 -10.19 1.41 -4.29
C ARG A 67 -8.76 1.91 -4.26
N LEU A 68 -8.59 3.22 -4.32
CA LEU A 68 -7.31 3.90 -4.09
C LEU A 68 -7.58 5.08 -3.16
N THR A 69 -6.78 5.24 -2.12
CA THR A 69 -6.79 6.46 -1.27
C THR A 69 -5.60 7.33 -1.63
N ILE A 70 -5.89 8.49 -2.21
CA ILE A 70 -4.91 9.37 -2.85
C ILE A 70 -4.88 10.70 -2.08
N SER A 71 -3.69 11.26 -1.87
CA SER A 71 -3.56 12.56 -1.20
C SER A 71 -4.14 13.69 -2.07
N PRO A 72 -4.61 14.80 -1.47
CA PRO A 72 -5.15 15.94 -2.22
C PRO A 72 -4.19 16.46 -3.31
N ALA A 73 -2.90 16.58 -3.00
CA ALA A 73 -1.89 17.04 -3.97
C ALA A 73 -1.81 16.13 -5.21
N LEU A 74 -1.82 14.80 -5.02
CA LEU A 74 -1.80 13.88 -6.16
C LEU A 74 -3.14 13.84 -6.90
N LEU A 75 -4.26 14.10 -6.23
CA LEU A 75 -5.55 14.25 -6.89
C LEU A 75 -5.58 15.49 -7.79
N GLU A 76 -5.04 16.62 -7.33
CA GLU A 76 -4.91 17.85 -8.13
C GLU A 76 -4.00 17.62 -9.35
N GLU A 77 -2.87 16.93 -9.17
CA GLU A 77 -2.00 16.57 -10.30
C GLU A 77 -2.70 15.66 -11.32
N LEU A 78 -3.50 14.69 -10.86
CA LEU A 78 -4.28 13.82 -11.74
C LEU A 78 -5.37 14.58 -12.48
N ASP A 79 -6.10 15.48 -11.80
CA ASP A 79 -7.16 16.30 -12.40
C ASP A 79 -6.62 17.26 -13.47
N ALA A 80 -5.42 17.80 -13.25
CA ALA A 80 -4.74 18.69 -14.19
C ALA A 80 -4.09 17.96 -15.39
N THR A 81 -3.99 16.63 -15.36
CA THR A 81 -3.32 15.85 -16.41
C THR A 81 -4.32 15.32 -17.42
N GLU A 82 -4.26 15.83 -18.65
CA GLU A 82 -5.05 15.29 -19.76
C GLU A 82 -4.47 13.96 -20.26
N GLY A 83 -5.35 13.05 -20.68
CA GLY A 83 -4.96 11.77 -21.26
C GLY A 83 -6.02 10.69 -21.07
N SER A 84 -5.69 9.47 -21.49
CA SER A 84 -6.52 8.29 -21.28
C SER A 84 -5.85 7.34 -20.30
N VAL A 85 -6.63 6.74 -19.40
CA VAL A 85 -6.16 5.76 -18.44
C VAL A 85 -6.65 4.38 -18.85
N SER A 86 -5.75 3.41 -18.97
CA SER A 86 -6.09 2.00 -19.15
C SER A 86 -5.98 1.25 -17.82
N ALA A 87 -6.93 0.36 -17.55
CA ALA A 87 -6.87 -0.50 -16.38
C ALA A 87 -5.64 -1.43 -16.47
N GLN A 88 -4.82 -1.41 -15.43
CA GLN A 88 -3.63 -2.27 -15.26
C GLN A 88 -3.96 -3.55 -14.49
N ILE A 89 -5.00 -3.50 -13.65
CA ILE A 89 -5.46 -4.64 -12.85
C ILE A 89 -6.80 -5.09 -13.41
N GLY A 90 -6.88 -6.37 -13.79
CA GLY A 90 -8.11 -6.96 -14.33
C GLY A 90 -9.19 -7.12 -13.28
N SER A 91 -10.44 -6.83 -13.65
CA SER A 91 -11.65 -7.14 -12.88
C SER A 91 -12.00 -8.63 -13.03
N GLY A 92 -11.20 -9.49 -12.42
CA GLY A 92 -11.46 -10.93 -12.40
C GLY A 92 -12.35 -11.30 -11.22
N GLU A 93 -13.55 -11.83 -11.49
CA GLU A 93 -14.25 -12.69 -10.53
C GLU A 93 -13.54 -14.04 -10.53
N GLY A 94 -12.54 -14.19 -9.66
CA GLY A 94 -11.85 -15.46 -9.49
C GLY A 94 -12.81 -16.53 -9.01
N SER A 95 -12.83 -17.67 -9.71
CA SER A 95 -13.51 -18.88 -9.26
C SER A 95 -12.71 -19.68 -8.23
N GLY A 96 -11.59 -19.12 -7.75
CA GLY A 96 -10.75 -19.74 -6.74
C GLY A 96 -11.40 -19.76 -5.37
N LYS A 97 -10.83 -20.56 -4.48
CA LYS A 97 -11.23 -20.65 -3.08
C LYS A 97 -10.15 -20.01 -2.21
N PRO A 98 -10.53 -19.44 -1.06
CA PRO A 98 -9.57 -19.01 -0.06
C PRO A 98 -8.60 -20.15 0.26
N THR A 99 -7.32 -19.83 0.38
CA THR A 99 -6.35 -20.82 0.88
C THR A 99 -6.59 -21.10 2.35
N GLU A 100 -6.05 -22.24 2.80
CA GLU A 100 -6.02 -22.56 4.23
C GLU A 100 -5.42 -21.41 5.06
N PRO A 101 -6.00 -21.11 6.23
CA PRO A 101 -5.47 -20.10 7.13
C PRO A 101 -4.03 -20.41 7.54
N LEU A 102 -3.19 -19.38 7.60
CA LEU A 102 -1.85 -19.50 8.15
C LEU A 102 -1.94 -19.70 9.67
N SER A 103 -1.11 -20.59 10.21
CA SER A 103 -0.85 -20.61 11.65
C SER A 103 -0.08 -19.37 12.07
N GLU A 104 -0.16 -19.00 13.36
CA GLU A 104 0.61 -17.86 13.87
C GLU A 104 2.12 -18.02 13.62
N ALA A 105 2.67 -19.22 13.83
CA ALA A 105 4.08 -19.50 13.59
C ALA A 105 4.46 -19.33 12.12
N ALA A 106 3.62 -19.81 11.19
CA ALA A 106 3.86 -19.66 9.76
C ALA A 106 3.80 -18.19 9.33
N PHE A 107 2.81 -17.44 9.83
CA PHE A 107 2.69 -16.00 9.57
C PHE A 107 3.91 -15.23 10.09
N ARG A 108 4.30 -15.44 11.36
CA ARG A 108 5.46 -14.75 11.96
C ARG A 108 6.74 -15.06 11.20
N TRP A 109 6.99 -16.33 10.87
CA TRP A 109 8.18 -16.73 10.13
C TRP A 109 8.20 -16.12 8.72
N GLY A 110 7.10 -16.20 7.97
CA GLY A 110 6.98 -15.62 6.65
C GLY A 110 7.18 -14.10 6.65
N HIS A 111 6.53 -13.39 7.59
CA HIS A 111 6.67 -11.95 7.72
C HIS A 111 8.10 -11.52 8.10
N ASN A 112 8.80 -12.27 8.95
CA ASN A 112 10.19 -11.96 9.33
C ASN A 112 11.21 -12.23 8.21
N GLN A 113 10.86 -13.02 7.19
CA GLN A 113 11.74 -13.22 6.03
C GLN A 113 11.73 -12.03 5.06
N ASP A 114 10.72 -11.16 5.14
CA ASP A 114 10.67 -9.93 4.35
C ASP A 114 11.17 -8.76 5.20
N ALA A 115 12.44 -8.38 4.97
CA ALA A 115 13.09 -7.29 5.72
C ALA A 115 12.34 -5.95 5.56
N MET A 116 11.85 -5.66 4.35
CA MET A 116 11.08 -4.44 4.08
C MET A 116 9.78 -4.43 4.89
N ALA A 117 9.02 -5.54 4.86
CA ALA A 117 7.76 -5.63 5.57
C ALA A 117 7.95 -5.54 7.09
N ASN A 118 8.99 -6.17 7.64
CA ASN A 118 9.32 -6.12 9.06
C ASN A 118 9.65 -4.69 9.52
N ASP A 119 10.59 -4.05 8.81
CA ASP A 119 11.04 -2.70 9.11
C ASP A 119 9.89 -1.70 9.01
N LYS A 120 9.14 -1.74 7.90
CA LYS A 120 8.10 -0.75 7.62
C LYS A 120 6.87 -0.92 8.50
N LEU A 121 6.53 -2.14 8.92
CA LEU A 121 5.47 -2.36 9.90
C LEU A 121 5.87 -1.74 11.25
N ALA A 122 7.05 -2.10 11.76
CA ALA A 122 7.52 -1.63 13.06
C ALA A 122 7.75 -0.11 13.09
N GLU A 123 8.33 0.45 12.02
CA GLU A 123 8.51 1.89 11.84
C GLU A 123 7.17 2.63 11.80
N GLY A 124 6.19 2.11 11.06
CA GLY A 124 4.87 2.72 10.95
C GLY A 124 4.16 2.82 12.29
N ILE A 125 4.21 1.77 13.11
CA ILE A 125 3.61 1.75 14.45
C ILE A 125 4.27 2.80 15.35
N ARG A 126 5.61 2.88 15.37
CA ARG A 126 6.33 3.87 16.19
C ARG A 126 5.96 5.29 15.81
N ARG A 127 5.93 5.62 14.51
CA ARG A 127 5.56 6.96 14.05
C ARG A 127 4.13 7.36 14.46
N PHE A 128 3.16 6.45 14.34
CA PHE A 128 1.80 6.73 14.80
C PHE A 128 1.70 6.91 16.32
N HIS A 129 2.54 6.20 17.09
CA HIS A 129 2.61 6.42 18.53
C HIS A 129 3.19 7.80 18.85
N ASP A 130 4.25 8.22 18.17
CA ASP A 130 4.85 9.54 18.35
C ASP A 130 3.84 10.65 18.02
N ASP A 131 3.11 10.53 16.89
CA ASP A 131 2.04 11.47 16.49
C ASP A 131 0.90 11.52 17.54
N GLN A 132 0.55 10.37 18.14
CA GLN A 132 -0.47 10.28 19.18
C GLN A 132 -0.04 11.03 20.45
N LEU A 133 1.22 10.88 20.89
CA LEU A 133 1.75 11.60 22.05
C LEU A 133 1.80 13.12 21.81
N GLU A 134 2.14 13.53 20.58
CA GLU A 134 2.12 14.95 20.21
C GLU A 134 0.69 15.51 20.26
N LEU A 135 -0.29 14.77 19.73
CA LEU A 135 -1.70 15.15 19.78
C LEU A 135 -2.19 15.30 21.23
N GLU A 136 -1.87 14.34 22.10
CA GLU A 136 -2.22 14.40 23.54
C GLU A 136 -1.62 15.64 24.20
N SER A 137 -0.34 15.94 23.94
CA SER A 137 0.32 17.15 24.45
C SER A 137 -0.37 18.45 23.99
N LEU A 138 -0.83 18.50 22.74
CA LEU A 138 -1.55 19.65 22.20
C LEU A 138 -2.94 19.82 22.81
N ILE A 139 -3.63 18.72 23.10
CA ILE A 139 -4.93 18.73 23.78
C ILE A 139 -4.76 19.22 25.22
N ASP A 140 -3.78 18.69 25.96
CA ASP A 140 -3.51 19.09 27.34
C ASP A 140 -3.21 20.59 27.44
N LYS A 141 -2.41 21.13 26.51
CA LYS A 141 -2.12 22.58 26.44
C LYS A 141 -3.35 23.45 26.19
N ARG A 142 -4.42 22.90 25.59
CA ARG A 142 -5.66 23.62 25.30
C ARG A 142 -6.71 23.47 26.40
N LEU A 143 -6.66 22.38 27.16
CA LEU A 143 -7.61 22.08 28.24
C LEU A 143 -7.10 22.52 29.63
N GLY A 144 -5.79 22.70 29.80
CA GLY A 144 -5.18 23.38 30.95
C GLY A 144 -5.20 24.91 30.82
#